data_AF-A0A6G3MIM2-F1
#
_entry.id   AF-A0A6G3MIM2-F1
#
_cell.length_a   1.000
_cell.length_b   1.000
_cell.length_c   1.000
_cell.angle_alpha   90.00
_cell.angle_beta   90.00
_cell.angle_gamma   90.00
#
_symmetry.space_group_name_H-M   'P 1'
#
loop_
_entity.id
_entity.type
_entity.pdbx_description
1 polymer ?
#
loop_
_entity_poly.entity_id
_entity_poly.type
_entity_poly.pdbx_seq_one_letter_code
_entity_poly.pdbx_strand_id
1 'polypeptide(L)'
;KKLENRTNFIDESCCIERYNTNQDSTVRIKYDDKLFKNYKKIGGSSKLRTALLKDMSQYRDIVFPCQNVDNRGDTDALIALHSINHILTTNRIIKKNNKLLSKNEFEICRDKGFTRPRILIILPIKSMAFNLVNYMIFIHAGNQIMNKKRFYTEFQPTEEHINLMATRTNFPKDHRLMFEGNTDDYFRLGIGVEKNSLKLYENFYKSDIIIASPLGLRTLIGSPEDPEYDFNFLSSIQIVFLSKSNVCMMQNWEHLINIFSHLNLLPT
;
A
#
# COMPACT_ATOMS: atom_id res chain seq x y z
N LYS A 1 -13.43 -28.63 10.25
CA LYS A 1 -13.06 -27.87 9.03
C LYS A 1 -11.66 -27.30 9.25
N LYS A 2 -10.63 -27.96 8.69
CA LYS A 2 -9.23 -27.52 8.80
C LYS A 2 -9.06 -26.27 7.93
N LEU A 3 -8.71 -25.13 8.54
CA LEU A 3 -8.12 -24.01 7.84
C LEU A 3 -6.74 -24.47 7.36
N GLU A 4 -6.59 -24.72 6.07
CA GLU A 4 -5.27 -24.84 5.46
C GLU A 4 -4.57 -23.49 5.60
N ASN A 5 -3.64 -23.39 6.54
CA ASN A 5 -2.76 -22.24 6.71
C ASN A 5 -1.94 -22.04 5.43
N ARG A 6 -2.41 -21.15 4.54
CA ARG A 6 -1.68 -20.65 3.37
C ARG A 6 -0.88 -19.39 3.65
N THR A 7 -0.48 -19.16 4.91
CA THR A 7 0.42 -18.07 5.28
C THR A 7 1.86 -18.49 4.97
N ASN A 8 2.42 -17.95 3.88
CA ASN A 8 3.82 -18.12 3.56
C ASN A 8 4.68 -17.24 4.49
N PHE A 9 5.30 -17.87 5.49
CA PHE A 9 6.37 -17.24 6.27
C PHE A 9 7.66 -17.24 5.43
N ILE A 10 8.22 -16.05 5.24
CA ILE A 10 9.49 -15.84 4.54
C ILE A 10 10.56 -15.53 5.59
N ASP A 11 11.39 -16.52 5.93
CA ASP A 11 12.55 -16.36 6.82
C ASP A 11 13.86 -16.37 6.00
N GLU A 12 14.90 -15.66 6.41
CA GLU A 12 16.15 -15.47 5.65
C GLU A 12 16.91 -16.79 5.41
N SER A 13 16.84 -17.74 6.33
CA SER A 13 17.40 -19.09 6.17
C SER A 13 16.54 -20.00 5.28
N CYS A 14 15.21 -19.81 5.34
CA CYS A 14 14.24 -20.47 4.46
C CYS A 14 14.30 -19.95 3.01
N CYS A 15 14.94 -18.78 2.81
CA CYS A 15 15.09 -18.14 1.52
C CYS A 15 16.02 -18.86 0.53
N ILE A 16 16.73 -19.92 0.93
CA ILE A 16 17.62 -20.67 0.04
C ILE A 16 17.02 -22.03 -0.32
N GLU A 17 16.36 -22.72 0.62
CA GLU A 17 15.87 -24.10 0.41
C GLU A 17 14.52 -24.18 -0.30
N ARG A 18 13.58 -23.25 -0.07
CA ARG A 18 12.24 -23.28 -0.72
C ARG A 18 12.25 -22.88 -2.20
N TYR A 19 13.35 -22.33 -2.71
CA TYR A 19 13.44 -21.92 -4.13
C TYR A 19 13.95 -23.03 -5.05
N ASN A 20 14.23 -24.22 -4.52
CA ASN A 20 14.63 -25.40 -5.32
C ASN A 20 13.47 -26.31 -5.74
N THR A 21 12.21 -25.93 -5.53
CA THR A 21 11.08 -26.73 -6.04
C THR A 21 10.63 -26.22 -7.41
N ASN A 22 11.08 -26.94 -8.45
CA ASN A 22 10.45 -27.01 -9.76
C ASN A 22 8.95 -27.31 -9.59
N GLN A 23 8.10 -26.28 -9.68
CA GLN A 23 6.69 -26.47 -10.01
C GLN A 23 6.24 -25.34 -10.94
N ASP A 24 6.05 -25.74 -12.20
CA ASP A 24 5.34 -25.02 -13.23
C ASP A 24 3.90 -24.70 -12.80
N SER A 25 3.55 -23.41 -12.78
CA SER A 25 2.15 -22.99 -12.93
C SER A 25 2.12 -21.58 -13.52
N THR A 26 1.73 -21.51 -14.79
CA THR A 26 1.68 -20.35 -15.68
C THR A 26 0.56 -19.36 -15.35
N VAL A 27 0.62 -18.69 -14.20
CA VAL A 27 -0.17 -17.47 -13.97
C VAL A 27 0.75 -16.26 -14.07
N ARG A 28 1.00 -15.81 -15.30
CA ARG A 28 1.70 -14.56 -15.58
C ARG A 28 0.73 -13.40 -15.35
N ILE A 29 0.65 -12.87 -14.13
CA ILE A 29 0.14 -11.50 -13.98
C ILE A 29 1.20 -10.56 -14.54
N LYS A 30 0.97 -10.13 -15.77
CA LYS A 30 1.87 -9.23 -16.48
C LYS A 30 1.67 -7.83 -15.90
N TYR A 31 2.61 -7.38 -15.08
CA TYR A 31 2.72 -5.97 -14.73
C TYR A 31 2.80 -5.13 -16.00
N ASP A 32 2.21 -3.94 -15.99
CA ASP A 32 2.32 -3.01 -17.11
C ASP A 32 3.80 -2.73 -17.43
N ASP A 33 4.18 -2.96 -18.69
CA ASP A 33 5.59 -2.91 -19.12
C ASP A 33 6.23 -1.53 -18.86
N LYS A 34 5.44 -0.44 -18.92
CA LYS A 34 5.91 0.93 -18.61
C LYS A 34 6.22 1.07 -17.13
N LEU A 35 5.28 0.66 -16.26
CA LEU A 35 5.47 0.73 -14.81
C LEU A 35 6.65 -0.13 -14.36
N PHE A 36 6.74 -1.34 -14.90
CA PHE A 36 7.81 -2.27 -14.56
C PHE A 36 9.19 -1.76 -14.99
N LYS A 37 9.27 -1.12 -16.17
CA LYS A 37 10.50 -0.45 -16.63
C LYS A 37 10.92 0.67 -15.68
N ASN A 38 9.98 1.49 -15.20
CA ASN A 38 10.29 2.55 -14.24
C ASN A 38 10.74 1.98 -12.90
N TYR A 39 10.01 0.97 -12.38
CA TYR A 39 10.37 0.27 -11.15
C TYR A 39 11.79 -0.31 -11.18
N LYS A 40 12.23 -0.89 -12.31
CA LYS A 40 13.60 -1.40 -12.47
C LYS A 40 14.68 -0.32 -12.33
N LYS A 41 14.37 0.96 -12.58
CA LYS A 41 15.33 2.06 -12.44
C LYS A 41 15.63 2.43 -10.99
N ILE A 42 14.78 2.01 -10.04
CA ILE A 42 14.96 2.33 -8.60
C ILE A 42 16.20 1.63 -8.02
N GLY A 43 16.74 0.60 -8.69
CA GLY A 43 17.81 -0.25 -8.14
C GLY A 43 17.28 -1.18 -7.03
N GLY A 44 18.10 -2.13 -6.53
CA GLY A 44 17.69 -3.04 -5.45
C GLY A 44 18.19 -4.49 -5.54
N SER A 45 17.97 -5.28 -4.48
CA SER A 45 18.30 -6.71 -4.44
C SER A 45 17.39 -7.53 -5.35
N SER A 46 17.94 -8.09 -6.43
CA SER A 46 17.13 -8.79 -7.43
C SER A 46 16.44 -10.04 -6.88
N LYS A 47 17.04 -10.76 -5.92
CA LYS A 47 16.49 -12.04 -5.42
C LYS A 47 15.21 -11.85 -4.61
N LEU A 48 15.26 -11.00 -3.59
CA LEU A 48 14.08 -10.68 -2.75
C LEU A 48 12.97 -10.08 -3.60
N ARG A 49 13.31 -9.16 -4.51
CA ARG A 49 12.34 -8.51 -5.39
C ARG A 49 11.63 -9.53 -6.26
N THR A 50 12.35 -10.45 -6.90
CA THR A 50 11.73 -11.48 -7.74
C THR A 50 10.84 -12.43 -6.95
N ALA A 51 11.27 -12.82 -5.75
CA ALA A 51 10.48 -13.67 -4.86
C ALA A 51 9.14 -13.02 -4.46
N LEU A 52 9.20 -11.82 -3.87
CA LEU A 52 8.01 -11.08 -3.45
C LEU A 52 7.13 -10.74 -4.64
N LEU A 53 7.71 -10.35 -5.78
CA LEU A 53 6.93 -10.07 -6.99
C LEU A 53 6.16 -11.31 -7.47
N LYS A 54 6.76 -12.51 -7.40
CA LYS A 54 6.08 -13.76 -7.74
C LYS A 54 4.88 -13.99 -6.81
N ASP A 55 5.08 -13.86 -5.51
CA ASP A 55 4.02 -14.11 -4.53
C ASP A 55 2.90 -13.06 -4.63
N MET A 56 3.24 -11.78 -4.72
CA MET A 56 2.30 -10.67 -4.89
C MET A 56 1.55 -10.76 -6.21
N SER A 57 2.21 -11.19 -7.29
CA SER A 57 1.57 -11.40 -8.59
C SER A 57 0.52 -12.50 -8.57
N GLN A 58 0.51 -13.36 -7.56
CA GLN A 58 -0.51 -14.39 -7.39
C GLN A 58 -1.59 -13.97 -6.37
N TYR A 59 -1.54 -12.72 -5.87
CA TYR A 59 -2.41 -12.20 -4.82
C TYR A 59 -2.47 -13.14 -3.60
N ARG A 60 -1.32 -13.72 -3.23
CA ARG A 60 -1.19 -14.52 -2.01
C ARG A 60 -0.99 -13.62 -0.79
N ASP A 61 -1.47 -14.09 0.35
CA ASP A 61 -1.16 -13.47 1.64
C ASP A 61 0.31 -13.71 1.99
N ILE A 62 1.03 -12.63 2.33
CA ILE A 62 2.47 -12.65 2.57
C ILE A 62 2.74 -12.04 3.93
N VAL A 63 3.48 -12.77 4.77
CA VAL A 63 4.08 -12.23 6.00
C VAL A 63 5.59 -12.17 5.80
N PHE A 64 6.14 -10.96 5.78
CA PHE A 64 7.57 -10.71 5.56
C PHE A 64 8.22 -10.13 6.82
N PRO A 65 8.76 -10.97 7.73
CA PRO A 65 9.40 -10.53 8.96
C PRO A 65 10.82 -9.97 8.77
N CYS A 66 11.51 -10.34 7.69
CA CYS A 66 12.93 -10.05 7.49
C CYS A 66 13.22 -8.65 6.89
N GLN A 67 12.42 -7.64 7.22
CA GLN A 67 12.67 -6.30 6.71
C GLN A 67 13.83 -5.63 7.46
N ASN A 68 14.92 -5.36 6.74
CA ASN A 68 16.11 -4.69 7.24
C ASN A 68 16.30 -3.32 6.56
N VAL A 69 17.35 -2.62 6.95
CA VAL A 69 17.67 -1.28 6.43
C VAL A 69 17.90 -1.30 4.92
N ASP A 70 18.54 -2.34 4.41
CA ASP A 70 18.99 -2.40 3.01
C ASP A 70 17.85 -2.82 2.07
N ASN A 71 16.87 -3.60 2.56
CA ASN A 71 15.73 -4.06 1.77
C ASN A 71 14.45 -3.20 1.92
N ARG A 72 14.43 -2.22 2.83
CA ARG A 72 13.28 -1.33 3.06
C ARG A 72 12.82 -0.64 1.77
N GLY A 73 13.75 -0.01 1.05
CA GLY A 73 13.44 0.69 -0.21
C GLY A 73 12.89 -0.24 -1.28
N ASP A 74 13.37 -1.49 -1.31
CA ASP A 74 12.88 -2.53 -2.24
C ASP A 74 11.42 -2.90 -1.94
N THR A 75 11.08 -3.08 -0.65
CA THR A 75 9.72 -3.40 -0.24
C THR A 75 8.75 -2.25 -0.52
N ASP A 76 9.13 -1.00 -0.23
CA ASP A 76 8.27 0.17 -0.48
C ASP A 76 8.04 0.38 -1.99
N ALA A 77 9.09 0.21 -2.80
CA ALA A 77 8.98 0.27 -4.26
C ALA A 77 8.09 -0.84 -4.84
N LEU A 78 8.14 -2.05 -4.27
CA LEU A 78 7.27 -3.18 -4.66
C LEU A 78 5.80 -2.90 -4.34
N ILE A 79 5.51 -2.40 -3.14
CA ILE A 79 4.16 -2.01 -2.71
C ILE A 79 3.64 -0.95 -3.69
N ALA A 80 4.41 0.10 -3.95
CA ALA A 80 4.03 1.15 -4.89
C ALA A 80 3.72 0.61 -6.30
N LEU A 81 4.60 -0.25 -6.84
CA LEU A 81 4.38 -0.88 -8.15
C LEU A 81 3.09 -1.69 -8.19
N HIS A 82 2.91 -2.59 -7.21
CA HIS A 82 1.77 -3.48 -7.17
C HIS A 82 0.46 -2.72 -6.99
N SER A 83 0.44 -1.71 -6.12
CA SER A 83 -0.75 -0.88 -5.91
C SER A 83 -1.19 -0.16 -7.18
N ILE A 84 -0.27 0.53 -7.88
CA ILE A 84 -0.62 1.26 -9.10
C ILE A 84 -1.04 0.28 -10.21
N ASN A 85 -0.31 -0.81 -10.38
CA ASN A 85 -0.60 -1.80 -11.41
C ASN A 85 -1.98 -2.44 -11.21
N HIS A 86 -2.32 -2.81 -9.97
CA HIS A 86 -3.60 -3.38 -9.62
C HIS A 86 -4.74 -2.41 -9.96
N ILE A 87 -4.67 -1.15 -9.52
CA ILE A 87 -5.71 -0.15 -9.80
C ILE A 87 -5.88 0.11 -11.30
N LEU A 88 -4.78 0.31 -12.04
CA LEU A 88 -4.86 0.58 -13.47
C LEU A 88 -5.42 -0.61 -14.24
N THR A 89 -5.07 -1.84 -13.85
CA THR A 89 -5.57 -3.06 -14.48
C THR A 89 -7.07 -3.23 -14.20
N THR A 90 -7.49 -3.10 -12.95
CA THR A 90 -8.91 -3.19 -12.56
C THR A 90 -9.74 -2.11 -13.26
N ASN A 91 -9.26 -0.87 -13.31
CA ASN A 91 -9.95 0.21 -14.03
C ASN A 91 -10.04 -0.04 -15.54
N ARG A 92 -9.05 -0.70 -16.16
CA ARG A 92 -9.12 -1.11 -17.58
C ARG A 92 -10.18 -2.20 -17.80
N ILE A 93 -10.24 -3.19 -16.92
CA ILE A 93 -11.23 -4.29 -16.98
C ILE A 93 -12.64 -3.73 -16.83
N ILE A 94 -12.88 -2.92 -15.80
CA ILE A 94 -14.19 -2.30 -15.56
C ILE A 94 -14.64 -1.44 -16.75
N LYS A 95 -13.72 -0.66 -17.34
CA LYS A 95 -14.04 0.12 -18.55
C LYS A 95 -14.40 -0.76 -19.75
N LYS A 96 -13.76 -1.92 -19.90
CA LYS A 96 -14.08 -2.89 -20.96
C LYS A 96 -15.47 -3.49 -20.71
N ASN A 97 -15.73 -3.93 -19.48
CA ASN A 97 -17.00 -4.55 -19.11
C ASN A 97 -18.18 -3.58 -19.21
N ASN A 98 -18.04 -2.32 -18.77
CA ASN A 98 -19.07 -1.30 -18.96
C ASN A 98 -19.41 -1.06 -20.45
N LYS A 99 -18.44 -1.20 -21.36
CA LYS A 99 -18.68 -1.11 -22.82
C LYS A 99 -19.38 -2.34 -23.39
N LEU A 100 -19.25 -3.50 -22.76
CA LEU A 100 -19.96 -4.72 -23.13
C LEU A 100 -21.40 -4.65 -22.64
N LEU A 101 -21.61 -4.23 -21.39
CA LEU A 101 -22.92 -3.98 -20.80
C LEU A 101 -23.77 -2.99 -21.61
N SER A 102 -23.16 -1.92 -22.14
CA SER A 102 -23.87 -0.97 -22.98
C SER A 102 -24.34 -1.54 -24.33
N LYS A 103 -23.82 -2.70 -24.73
CA LYS A 103 -24.19 -3.40 -25.97
C LYS A 103 -25.13 -4.56 -25.73
N ASN A 104 -24.97 -5.27 -24.61
CA ASN A 104 -25.76 -6.43 -24.22
C ASN A 104 -26.23 -6.27 -22.76
N GLU A 105 -27.48 -5.86 -22.57
CA GLU A 105 -28.06 -5.62 -21.24
C GLU A 105 -28.22 -6.90 -20.39
N PHE A 106 -28.17 -8.09 -21.02
CA PHE A 106 -28.27 -9.38 -20.33
C PHE A 106 -26.94 -9.88 -19.77
N GLU A 107 -25.81 -9.23 -20.07
CA GLU A 107 -24.51 -9.61 -19.53
C GLU A 107 -24.40 -9.12 -18.07
N ILE A 108 -24.06 -10.00 -17.12
CA ILE A 108 -23.96 -9.63 -15.70
C ILE A 108 -22.48 -9.50 -15.32
N CYS A 109 -21.96 -8.27 -15.28
CA CYS A 109 -20.61 -8.00 -14.77
C CYS A 109 -20.66 -7.55 -13.30
N ARG A 110 -20.08 -8.34 -12.39
CA ARG A 110 -20.01 -8.05 -10.94
C ARG A 110 -18.60 -7.63 -10.51
N ASP A 111 -18.04 -6.64 -11.19
CA ASP A 111 -16.65 -6.20 -11.03
C ASP A 111 -16.49 -4.88 -10.24
N LYS A 112 -17.59 -4.30 -9.76
CA LYS A 112 -17.62 -3.11 -8.90
C LYS A 112 -17.96 -3.50 -7.46
N GLY A 113 -17.15 -3.05 -6.52
CA GLY A 113 -17.49 -3.07 -5.10
C GLY A 113 -18.44 -1.93 -4.73
N PHE A 114 -18.88 -1.91 -3.48
CA PHE A 114 -19.75 -0.88 -2.92
C PHE A 114 -19.12 0.53 -2.99
N THR A 115 -17.87 0.64 -2.56
CA THR A 115 -17.07 1.86 -2.63
C THR A 115 -15.89 1.75 -3.60
N ARG A 116 -15.31 2.89 -3.96
CA ARG A 116 -14.19 2.99 -4.91
C ARG A 116 -12.83 2.55 -4.35
N PRO A 117 -12.48 2.80 -3.08
CA PRO A 117 -11.20 2.33 -2.53
C PRO A 117 -11.05 0.83 -2.67
N ARG A 118 -9.90 0.39 -3.19
CA ARG A 118 -9.57 -1.04 -3.32
C ARG A 118 -8.31 -1.41 -2.57
N ILE A 119 -7.46 -0.45 -2.26
CA ILE A 119 -6.19 -0.71 -1.58
C ILE A 119 -6.13 0.15 -0.33
N LEU A 120 -5.86 -0.51 0.79
CA LEU A 120 -5.54 0.13 2.06
C LEU A 120 -4.06 -0.09 2.37
N ILE A 121 -3.33 0.97 2.66
CA ILE A 121 -1.93 0.91 3.09
C ILE A 121 -1.83 1.58 4.46
N ILE A 122 -1.42 0.80 5.45
CA ILE A 122 -1.25 1.24 6.82
C ILE A 122 0.24 1.38 7.10
N LEU A 123 0.63 2.58 7.49
CA LEU A 123 2.01 2.96 7.79
C LEU A 123 2.03 3.68 9.15
N PRO A 124 3.03 3.44 10.02
CA PRO A 124 3.03 4.00 11.36
C PRO A 124 3.32 5.51 11.41
N ILE A 125 4.12 6.06 10.49
CA ILE A 125 4.63 7.44 10.54
C ILE A 125 4.67 8.11 9.16
N LYS A 126 4.57 9.45 9.14
CA LYS A 126 4.56 10.27 7.91
C LYS A 126 5.78 10.08 7.03
N SER A 127 6.98 9.90 7.58
CA SER A 127 8.22 9.71 6.80
C SER A 127 8.13 8.49 5.87
N MET A 128 7.51 7.40 6.33
CA MET A 128 7.29 6.20 5.52
C MET A 128 6.25 6.44 4.43
N ALA A 129 5.15 7.14 4.75
CA ALA A 129 4.15 7.52 3.77
C ALA A 129 4.74 8.44 2.69
N PHE A 130 5.62 9.38 3.10
CA PHE A 130 6.35 10.25 2.20
C PHE A 130 7.18 9.46 1.18
N ASN A 131 8.00 8.52 1.66
CA ASN A 131 8.84 7.68 0.80
C ASN A 131 8.00 6.82 -0.15
N LEU A 132 6.95 6.17 0.34
CA LEU A 132 6.09 5.33 -0.47
C LEU A 132 5.38 6.12 -1.59
N VAL A 133 4.83 7.29 -1.27
CA VAL A 133 4.15 8.15 -2.26
C VAL A 133 5.15 8.68 -3.30
N ASN A 134 6.38 9.00 -2.90
CA ASN A 134 7.44 9.36 -3.85
C ASN A 134 7.78 8.19 -4.80
N TYR A 135 7.83 6.95 -4.31
CA TYR A 135 7.96 5.77 -5.17
C TYR A 135 6.76 5.62 -6.11
N MET A 136 5.54 5.82 -5.63
CA MET A 136 4.33 5.78 -6.47
C MET A 136 4.39 6.82 -7.58
N ILE A 137 4.76 8.06 -7.25
CA ILE A 137 4.93 9.15 -8.21
C ILE A 137 5.98 8.77 -9.28
N PHE A 138 7.13 8.24 -8.85
CA PHE A 138 8.21 7.85 -9.75
C PHE A 138 7.82 6.70 -10.68
N ILE A 139 7.18 5.65 -10.14
CA ILE A 139 6.80 4.45 -10.90
C ILE A 139 5.69 4.76 -11.89
N HIS A 140 4.67 5.51 -11.47
CA HIS A 140 3.57 5.92 -12.35
C HIS A 140 4.08 6.70 -13.56
N ALA A 141 5.06 7.58 -13.34
CA ALA A 141 5.58 8.51 -14.34
C ALA A 141 4.46 9.15 -15.17
N GLY A 142 3.42 9.60 -14.46
CA GLY A 142 2.31 10.35 -15.02
C GLY A 142 2.73 11.80 -15.27
N ASN A 143 2.07 12.44 -16.22
CA ASN A 143 2.40 13.80 -16.64
C ASN A 143 1.95 14.84 -15.59
N GLN A 144 0.92 14.52 -14.80
CA GLN A 144 0.32 15.46 -13.86
C GLN A 144 0.15 14.81 -12.48
N ILE A 145 0.61 15.51 -11.45
CA ILE A 145 0.43 15.13 -10.04
C ILE A 145 -0.28 16.29 -9.36
N MET A 146 -1.57 16.11 -9.10
CA MET A 146 -2.40 17.13 -8.47
C MET A 146 -2.12 17.14 -6.96
N ASN A 147 -2.17 18.34 -6.36
CA ASN A 147 -1.90 18.57 -4.94
C ASN A 147 -0.51 18.15 -4.44
N LYS A 148 0.47 17.99 -5.36
CA LYS A 148 1.86 17.67 -5.00
C LYS A 148 2.45 18.68 -4.02
N LYS A 149 2.27 19.98 -4.25
CA LYS A 149 2.82 21.03 -3.37
C LYS A 149 2.34 20.88 -1.93
N ARG A 150 1.01 20.72 -1.73
CA ARG A 150 0.40 20.47 -0.42
C ARG A 150 1.01 19.24 0.26
N PHE A 151 1.19 18.15 -0.50
CA PHE A 151 1.77 16.92 0.03
C PHE A 151 3.18 17.13 0.57
N TYR A 152 4.05 17.81 -0.18
CA TYR A 152 5.41 18.07 0.27
C TYR A 152 5.43 19.01 1.47
N THR A 153 4.57 20.03 1.53
CA THR A 153 4.50 20.91 2.71
C THR A 153 4.14 20.16 3.99
N GLU A 154 3.27 19.15 3.94
CA GLU A 154 2.81 18.42 5.12
C GLU A 154 3.70 17.22 5.50
N PHE A 155 4.22 16.49 4.51
CA PHE A 155 4.92 15.22 4.74
C PHE A 155 6.44 15.31 4.65
N GLN A 156 6.99 16.34 4.00
CA GLN A 156 8.43 16.50 3.89
C GLN A 156 9.03 16.79 5.27
N PRO A 157 10.20 16.21 5.59
CA PRO A 157 10.89 16.55 6.83
C PRO A 157 11.30 18.02 6.87
N THR A 158 11.10 18.64 8.02
CA THR A 158 11.65 19.98 8.31
C THR A 158 13.14 19.92 8.59
N GLU A 159 13.83 21.06 8.50
CA GLU A 159 15.26 21.15 8.83
C GLU A 159 15.57 20.70 10.26
N GLU A 160 14.67 20.95 11.20
CA GLU A 160 14.78 20.50 12.59
C GLU A 160 14.83 18.98 12.69
N HIS A 161 13.98 18.26 11.95
CA HIS A 161 14.00 16.78 11.93
C HIS A 161 15.36 16.26 11.44
N ILE A 162 15.89 16.88 10.38
CA ILE A 162 17.18 16.51 9.78
C ILE A 162 18.32 16.78 10.77
N ASN A 163 18.34 17.95 11.40
CA ASN A 163 19.38 18.36 12.35
C ASN A 163 19.35 17.50 13.63
N LEU A 164 18.16 17.18 14.13
CA LEU A 164 17.99 16.33 15.31
C LEU A 164 18.54 14.92 15.06
N MET A 165 18.48 14.41 13.84
CA MET A 165 19.05 13.11 13.49
C MET A 165 20.56 13.17 13.22
N ALA A 166 21.05 14.28 12.66
CA ALA A 166 22.48 14.52 12.50
C ALA A 166 23.24 14.57 13.84
N THR A 167 22.59 15.04 14.91
CA THR A 167 23.17 15.09 16.27
C THR A 167 23.09 13.76 17.01
N ARG A 168 22.19 12.86 16.62
CA ARG A 168 21.94 11.56 17.26
C ARG A 168 22.84 10.43 16.74
N THR A 169 24.16 10.67 16.63
CA THR A 169 25.14 9.70 16.11
C THR A 169 25.31 8.46 16.98
N ASN A 170 24.98 8.54 18.27
CA ASN A 170 25.08 7.43 19.24
C ASN A 170 24.00 6.34 19.04
N PHE A 171 22.99 6.58 18.21
CA PHE A 171 21.94 5.61 17.97
C PHE A 171 22.31 4.62 16.84
N PRO A 172 21.84 3.36 16.95
CA PRO A 172 21.91 2.39 15.87
C PRO A 172 21.42 2.93 14.52
N LYS A 173 21.96 2.38 13.42
CA LYS A 173 21.64 2.83 12.04
C LYS A 173 20.15 2.72 11.73
N ASP A 174 19.53 1.62 12.11
CA ASP A 174 18.09 1.37 11.95
C ASP A 174 17.23 2.40 12.71
N HIS A 175 17.58 2.72 13.96
CA HIS A 175 16.92 3.75 14.73
C HIS A 175 16.98 5.11 14.02
N ARG A 176 18.17 5.52 13.57
CA ARG A 176 18.33 6.80 12.86
C ARG A 176 17.49 6.85 11.59
N LEU A 177 17.50 5.80 10.77
CA LEU A 177 16.73 5.75 9.52
C LEU A 177 15.21 5.67 9.73
N MET A 178 14.76 5.14 10.86
CA MET A 178 13.33 5.13 11.19
C MET A 178 12.82 6.55 11.49
N PHE A 179 13.66 7.36 12.11
CA PHE A 179 13.30 8.70 12.59
C PHE A 179 13.95 9.85 11.78
N GLU A 180 14.57 9.57 10.63
CA GLU A 180 15.23 10.55 9.75
C GLU A 180 14.29 11.55 9.06
N GLY A 181 12.98 11.47 9.31
CA GLY A 181 12.00 12.33 8.68
C GLY A 181 10.88 12.79 9.60
N ASN A 182 9.74 13.17 9.02
CA ASN A 182 8.56 13.54 9.80
C ASN A 182 8.02 12.30 10.55
N THR A 183 8.13 12.29 11.88
CA THR A 183 7.78 11.15 12.75
C THR A 183 6.34 11.20 13.25
N ASP A 184 5.56 12.21 12.83
CA ASP A 184 4.15 12.34 13.18
C ASP A 184 3.37 11.09 12.72
N ASP A 185 2.56 10.55 13.62
CA ASP A 185 1.75 9.35 13.46
C ASP A 185 0.27 9.66 13.25
N TYR A 186 -0.10 10.93 13.08
CA TYR A 186 -1.44 11.35 12.71
C TYR A 186 -1.50 11.80 11.25
N PHE A 187 -1.90 10.89 10.35
CA PHE A 187 -2.08 11.24 8.94
C PHE A 187 -3.07 10.33 8.21
N ARG A 188 -3.64 10.88 7.14
CA ARG A 188 -4.55 10.18 6.25
C ARG A 188 -4.48 10.80 4.84
N LEU A 189 -4.38 9.97 3.82
CA LEU A 189 -4.18 10.40 2.44
C LEU A 189 -4.96 9.49 1.48
N GLY A 190 -5.93 10.06 0.78
CA GLY A 190 -6.58 9.40 -0.34
C GLY A 190 -5.87 9.72 -1.65
N ILE A 191 -5.63 8.70 -2.48
CA ILE A 191 -5.00 8.85 -3.78
C ILE A 191 -5.95 8.33 -4.86
N GLY A 192 -6.30 9.21 -5.80
CA GLY A 192 -6.94 8.84 -7.06
C GLY A 192 -5.89 8.50 -8.12
N VAL A 193 -6.04 7.35 -8.77
CA VAL A 193 -5.10 6.88 -9.80
C VAL A 193 -5.79 6.85 -11.16
N GLU A 194 -5.30 7.70 -12.06
CA GLU A 194 -5.74 7.74 -13.45
C GLU A 194 -4.61 7.30 -14.38
N LYS A 195 -4.89 7.08 -15.67
CA LYS A 195 -3.90 6.56 -16.62
C LYS A 195 -2.63 7.42 -16.71
N ASN A 196 -2.78 8.75 -16.66
CA ASN A 196 -1.69 9.71 -16.87
C ASN A 196 -1.48 10.66 -15.68
N SER A 197 -2.30 10.54 -14.64
CA SER A 197 -2.39 11.51 -13.54
C SER A 197 -2.51 10.79 -12.20
N LEU A 198 -1.93 11.39 -11.16
CA LEU A 198 -2.20 11.03 -9.77
C LEU A 198 -2.82 12.23 -9.07
N LYS A 199 -3.90 12.00 -8.33
CA LYS A 199 -4.53 13.04 -7.53
C LYS A 199 -4.38 12.71 -6.06
N LEU A 200 -3.52 13.48 -5.38
CA LEU A 200 -3.30 13.37 -3.95
C LEU A 200 -4.40 14.14 -3.19
N TYR A 201 -4.71 13.72 -1.96
CA TYR A 201 -5.80 14.27 -1.14
C TYR A 201 -7.18 14.13 -1.80
N GLU A 202 -7.42 13.01 -2.48
CA GLU A 202 -8.77 12.67 -2.93
C GLU A 202 -9.65 12.32 -1.71
N ASN A 203 -10.93 12.69 -1.76
CA ASN A 203 -11.91 12.18 -0.79
C ASN A 203 -11.93 10.65 -0.83
N PHE A 204 -12.05 9.99 0.32
CA PHE A 204 -11.90 8.54 0.42
C PHE A 204 -12.85 7.78 -0.49
N TYR A 205 -14.13 8.15 -0.57
CA TYR A 205 -15.09 7.51 -1.49
C TYR A 205 -14.75 7.68 -2.98
N LYS A 206 -13.91 8.66 -3.32
CA LYS A 206 -13.43 8.93 -4.68
C LYS A 206 -11.99 8.48 -4.90
N SER A 207 -11.29 8.07 -3.85
CA SER A 207 -9.92 7.58 -3.92
C SER A 207 -9.89 6.11 -4.37
N ASP A 208 -8.77 5.71 -4.97
CA ASP A 208 -8.52 4.32 -5.33
C ASP A 208 -7.63 3.62 -4.28
N ILE A 209 -6.71 4.38 -3.66
CA ILE A 209 -5.78 3.93 -2.63
C ILE A 209 -5.93 4.83 -1.41
N ILE A 210 -6.05 4.24 -0.23
CA ILE A 210 -6.00 4.94 1.06
C ILE A 210 -4.65 4.63 1.71
N ILE A 211 -3.92 5.68 2.09
CA ILE A 211 -2.67 5.58 2.86
C ILE A 211 -2.88 6.34 4.16
N ALA A 212 -2.79 5.68 5.30
CA ALA A 212 -3.05 6.32 6.58
C ALA A 212 -2.33 5.62 7.73
N SER A 213 -2.23 6.31 8.86
CA SER A 213 -1.78 5.71 10.11
C SER A 213 -2.92 4.98 10.82
N PRO A 214 -2.60 4.03 11.72
CA PRO A 214 -3.60 3.39 12.57
C PRO A 214 -4.43 4.43 13.34
N LEU A 215 -3.77 5.43 13.92
CA LEU A 215 -4.44 6.51 14.65
C LEU A 215 -5.33 7.34 13.72
N GLY A 216 -4.84 7.75 12.56
CA GLY A 216 -5.59 8.58 11.61
C GLY A 216 -6.83 7.90 11.02
N LEU A 217 -6.82 6.56 10.91
CA LEU A 217 -8.00 5.78 10.53
C LEU A 217 -8.95 5.56 11.70
N ARG A 218 -8.44 5.26 12.89
CA ARG A 218 -9.27 5.09 14.10
C ARG A 218 -10.12 6.33 14.36
N THR A 219 -9.51 7.52 14.28
CA THR A 219 -10.22 8.79 14.47
C THR A 219 -11.18 9.10 13.32
N LEU A 220 -10.86 8.71 12.10
CA LEU A 220 -11.74 8.92 10.95
C LEU A 220 -12.98 8.01 11.01
N ILE A 221 -12.82 6.75 11.43
CA ILE A 221 -13.96 5.84 11.62
C ILE A 221 -14.88 6.38 12.72
N GLY A 222 -14.31 6.97 13.77
CA GLY A 222 -15.07 7.52 14.90
C GLY A 222 -15.63 6.44 15.82
N SER A 223 -16.56 6.82 16.69
CA SER A 223 -17.30 5.89 17.55
C SER A 223 -18.75 5.83 17.10
N PRO A 224 -19.48 4.71 17.31
CA PRO A 224 -20.87 4.58 16.86
C PRO A 224 -21.85 5.64 17.40
N GLU A 225 -21.48 6.31 18.49
CA GLU A 225 -22.23 7.41 19.10
C GLU A 225 -22.01 8.75 18.39
N ASP A 226 -20.94 8.87 17.59
CA ASP A 226 -20.57 10.08 16.88
C ASP A 226 -21.39 10.22 15.59
N PRO A 227 -21.90 11.42 15.26
CA PRO A 227 -22.62 11.64 14.00
C PRO A 227 -21.72 11.50 12.76
N GLU A 228 -20.40 11.60 12.93
CA GLU A 228 -19.39 11.42 11.88
C GLU A 228 -18.91 9.96 11.76
N TYR A 229 -19.53 9.02 12.48
CA TYR A 229 -19.20 7.60 12.39
C TYR A 229 -19.39 7.07 10.97
N ASP A 230 -18.29 6.71 10.33
CA ASP A 230 -18.31 6.22 8.95
C ASP A 230 -17.16 5.25 8.70
N PHE A 231 -17.49 4.03 8.30
CA PHE A 231 -16.53 3.02 7.85
C PHE A 231 -16.79 2.53 6.43
N ASN A 232 -17.82 3.04 5.75
CA ASN A 232 -18.29 2.50 4.47
C ASN A 232 -17.21 2.61 3.37
N PHE A 233 -16.28 3.57 3.48
CA PHE A 233 -15.13 3.68 2.58
C PHE A 233 -14.18 2.47 2.63
N LEU A 234 -14.31 1.58 3.62
CA LEU A 234 -13.55 0.32 3.76
C LEU A 234 -14.30 -0.93 3.24
N SER A 235 -15.52 -0.78 2.71
CA SER A 235 -16.37 -1.92 2.30
C SER A 235 -15.94 -2.66 1.02
N SER A 236 -14.93 -2.17 0.31
CA SER A 236 -14.48 -2.71 -1.00
C SER A 236 -12.96 -2.98 -1.09
N ILE A 237 -12.27 -3.08 0.04
CA ILE A 237 -10.82 -3.25 0.06
C ILE A 237 -10.44 -4.66 -0.41
N GLN A 238 -9.65 -4.72 -1.48
CA GLN A 238 -9.14 -5.94 -2.11
C GLN A 238 -7.74 -6.29 -1.61
N ILE A 239 -6.92 -5.29 -1.29
CA ILE A 239 -5.54 -5.47 -0.84
C ILE A 239 -5.27 -4.60 0.36
N VAL A 240 -4.69 -5.19 1.41
CA VAL A 240 -4.20 -4.48 2.58
C VAL A 240 -2.68 -4.64 2.65
N PHE A 241 -1.98 -3.53 2.77
CA PHE A 241 -0.56 -3.49 3.08
C PHE A 241 -0.38 -2.95 4.50
N LEU A 242 0.05 -3.80 5.43
CA LEU A 242 0.46 -3.39 6.76
C LEU A 242 1.99 -3.42 6.81
N SER A 243 2.62 -2.25 6.87
CA SER A 243 4.08 -2.13 6.91
C SER A 243 4.54 -1.75 8.31
N LYS A 244 5.70 -2.30 8.73
CA LYS A 244 6.28 -2.11 10.07
C LYS A 244 5.30 -2.40 11.21
N SER A 245 4.68 -3.59 11.18
CA SER A 245 3.74 -4.04 12.21
C SER A 245 4.32 -3.98 13.63
N ASN A 246 5.63 -4.19 13.78
CA ASN A 246 6.33 -4.04 15.06
C ASN A 246 6.24 -2.60 15.61
N VAL A 247 6.34 -1.58 14.76
CA VAL A 247 6.20 -0.18 15.17
C VAL A 247 4.75 0.14 15.48
N CYS A 248 3.80 -0.34 14.66
CA CYS A 248 2.37 -0.18 14.96
C CYS A 248 2.00 -0.83 16.31
N MET A 249 2.62 -1.96 16.65
CA MET A 249 2.45 -2.64 17.94
C MET A 249 3.00 -1.81 19.10
N MET A 250 4.12 -1.11 18.91
CA MET A 250 4.69 -0.20 19.91
C MET A 250 3.85 1.07 20.12
N GLN A 251 3.09 1.50 19.12
CA GLN A 251 2.18 2.66 19.22
C GLN A 251 0.90 2.29 19.97
N ASN A 252 -0.04 1.62 19.28
CA ASN A 252 -1.27 1.10 19.85
C ASN A 252 -1.88 0.06 18.89
N TRP A 253 -1.79 -1.22 19.26
CA TRP A 253 -2.31 -2.31 18.43
C TRP A 253 -3.84 -2.36 18.36
N GLU A 254 -4.55 -1.80 19.34
CA GLU A 254 -6.02 -1.78 19.35
C GLU A 254 -6.60 -0.96 18.18
N HIS A 255 -5.88 0.08 17.74
CA HIS A 255 -6.27 0.84 16.54
C HIS A 255 -6.32 -0.05 15.31
N LEU A 256 -5.34 -0.96 15.14
CA LEU A 256 -5.35 -1.92 14.05
C LEU A 256 -6.49 -2.93 14.21
N ILE A 257 -6.70 -3.50 15.40
CA ILE A 257 -7.81 -4.42 15.64
C ILE A 257 -9.14 -3.78 15.24
N ASN A 258 -9.36 -2.52 15.65
CA ASN A 258 -10.55 -1.76 15.30
C ASN A 258 -10.67 -1.52 13.79
N ILE A 259 -9.60 -1.14 13.09
CA ILE A 259 -9.67 -0.96 11.63
C ILE A 259 -10.04 -2.28 10.94
N PHE A 260 -9.39 -3.38 11.33
CA PHE A 260 -9.62 -4.70 10.73
C PHE A 260 -11.02 -5.24 11.03
N SER A 261 -11.64 -4.89 12.15
CA SER A 261 -13.04 -5.26 12.43
C SER A 261 -14.04 -4.56 11.51
N HIS A 262 -13.67 -3.43 10.90
CA HIS A 262 -14.51 -2.66 9.97
C HIS A 262 -14.18 -2.91 8.48
N LEU A 263 -13.18 -3.74 8.17
CA LEU A 263 -12.82 -4.06 6.79
C LEU A 263 -13.90 -4.90 6.10
N ASN A 264 -14.31 -4.47 4.91
CA ASN A 264 -15.25 -5.21 4.05
C ASN A 264 -16.59 -5.57 4.72
N LEU A 265 -17.00 -4.81 5.74
CA LEU A 265 -18.36 -4.87 6.24
C LEU A 265 -19.34 -4.33 5.19
N LEU A 266 -20.58 -4.83 5.25
CA LEU A 266 -21.65 -4.29 4.42
C LEU A 266 -21.84 -2.81 4.79
N PRO A 267 -21.82 -1.91 3.80
CA PRO A 267 -22.02 -0.50 4.08
C PRO A 267 -23.44 -0.28 4.60
N THR A 268 -23.56 0.62 5.59
CA THR A 268 -24.83 1.02 6.22
C THR A 268 -25.34 2.33 5.65
#